data_AF-A0A959DCB8-F1
#
_entry.id   AF-A0A959DCB8-F1
#
_cell.length_a   1.000
_cell.length_b   1.000
_cell.length_c   1.000
_cell.angle_alpha   90.00
_cell.angle_beta   90.00
_cell.angle_gamma   90.00
#
_symmetry.space_group_name_H-M   'P 1'
#
loop_
_entity.id
_entity.type
_entity.pdbx_description
1 polymer ?
#
loop_
_entity_poly.entity_id
_entity_poly.type
_entity_poly.pdbx_seq_one_letter_code
_entity_poly.pdbx_strand_id
1 'polypeptide(L)'
;MEKQVAVLFARNDSIYKSFDICDVYDIDRDARNFSGGLPIVAHPPCRAWGRLRAFAKPLPGEKDLALFSVDMIRKWGGYWNTRKRASFGRQRRSL
;
A
#
# COMPACT_ATOMS: atom_id res chain seq x y z
N MET A 1 24.47 0.75 3.78
CA MET A 1 23.52 1.88 3.64
C MET A 1 22.24 1.49 4.35
N GLU A 2 21.82 2.29 5.32
CA GLU A 2 20.56 2.06 6.03
C GLU A 2 19.39 2.51 5.16
N LYS A 3 18.33 1.70 5.12
CA LYS A 3 17.11 2.04 4.39
C LYS A 3 16.34 3.09 5.18
N GLN A 4 15.92 4.17 4.53
CA GLN A 4 15.27 5.31 5.17
C GLN A 4 13.75 5.33 4.95
N VAL A 5 13.26 4.70 3.87
CA VAL A 5 11.84 4.68 3.52
C VAL A 5 11.44 3.26 3.14
N ALA A 6 10.25 2.80 3.55
CA ALA A 6 9.69 1.54 3.08
C ALA A 6 8.60 1.78 2.02
N VAL A 7 8.74 1.18 0.85
CA VAL A 7 7.77 1.27 -0.24
C VAL A 7 6.95 -0.01 -0.29
N LEU A 8 5.67 0.07 0.06
CA LEU A 8 4.75 -1.07 0.09
C LEU A 8 3.90 -1.15 -1.18
N PHE A 9 3.64 -2.37 -1.64
CA PHE A 9 2.82 -2.65 -2.83
C PHE A 9 3.41 -2.04 -4.10
N ALA A 10 4.74 -2.00 -4.20
CA ALA A 10 5.41 -1.55 -5.39
C ALA A 10 5.24 -2.57 -6.52
N ARG A 11 5.27 -2.09 -7.77
CA ARG A 11 5.40 -3.01 -8.92
C ARG A 11 6.82 -3.59 -8.96
N ASN A 12 6.96 -4.79 -9.52
CA ASN A 12 8.25 -5.44 -9.67
C ASN A 12 9.23 -4.59 -10.51
N ASP A 13 8.72 -3.89 -11.53
CA ASP A 13 9.44 -2.97 -12.42
C ASP A 13 9.49 -1.51 -11.90
N SER A 14 9.30 -1.29 -10.60
CA SER A 14 9.26 0.06 -10.05
C SER A 14 10.64 0.73 -9.97
N ILE A 15 10.68 2.03 -10.27
CA ILE A 15 11.88 2.88 -10.17
C ILE A 15 12.40 2.94 -8.73
N TYR A 16 11.56 2.66 -7.72
CA TYR A 16 12.00 2.64 -6.32
C TYR A 16 13.16 1.67 -6.05
N LYS A 17 13.33 0.63 -6.88
CA LYS A 17 14.46 -0.31 -6.77
C LYS A 17 15.80 0.30 -7.18
N SER A 18 15.81 1.42 -7.91
CA SER A 18 17.06 2.13 -8.28
C SER A 18 17.57 3.05 -7.16
N PHE A 19 16.83 3.18 -6.05
CA PHE A 19 17.23 4.02 -4.92
C PHE A 19 17.64 3.15 -3.73
N ASP A 20 18.92 3.21 -3.34
CA ASP A 20 19.45 2.43 -2.21
C ASP A 20 18.84 2.80 -0.85
N ILE A 21 18.23 3.99 -0.75
CA ILE A 21 17.53 4.47 0.45
C ILE A 21 16.15 3.83 0.64
N CYS A 22 15.61 3.13 -0.37
CA CYS A 22 14.25 2.60 -0.38
C CYS A 22 14.21 1.09 -0.08
N ASP A 23 13.39 0.69 0.89
CA ASP A 23 13.03 -0.71 1.13
C ASP A 23 11.79 -1.08 0.31
N VAL A 24 11.99 -1.64 -0.87
CA VAL A 24 10.90 -1.98 -1.78
C VAL A 24 10.32 -3.36 -1.45
N TYR A 25 9.01 -3.37 -1.20
CA TYR A 25 8.19 -4.58 -1.08
C TYR A 25 7.31 -4.69 -2.33
N ASP A 26 7.76 -5.55 -3.24
CA ASP A 26 7.04 -5.92 -4.45
C ASP A 26 6.13 -7.14 -4.20
N ILE A 27 5.61 -7.70 -5.29
CA ILE A 27 4.75 -8.88 -5.25
C ILE A 27 5.47 -10.14 -4.72
N ASP A 28 6.79 -10.23 -4.89
CA ASP A 28 7.58 -11.40 -4.52
C ASP A 28 7.94 -11.37 -3.03
N ARG A 29 8.24 -10.18 -2.49
CA ARG A 29 8.64 -10.00 -1.09
C ARG A 29 7.47 -9.87 -0.11
N ASP A 30 6.28 -9.57 -0.61
CA ASP A 30 5.03 -9.31 0.12
C ASP A 30 5.14 -8.19 1.17
N ALA A 31 4.37 -7.12 0.98
CA ALA A 31 4.31 -5.99 1.90
C ALA A 31 3.86 -6.35 3.34
N ARG A 32 3.25 -7.52 3.56
CA ARG A 32 2.86 -8.01 4.90
C ARG A 32 4.04 -8.39 5.78
N ASN A 33 5.21 -8.65 5.20
CA ASN A 33 6.43 -8.98 5.93
C ASN A 33 7.16 -7.74 6.49
N PHE A 34 6.63 -6.54 6.26
CA PHE A 34 7.23 -5.32 6.78
C PHE A 34 7.19 -5.30 8.32
N SER A 35 8.37 -5.31 8.94
CA SER A 35 8.55 -5.35 10.40
C SER A 35 8.26 -4.03 11.11
N GLY A 36 8.02 -2.94 10.38
CA GLY A 36 7.87 -1.60 10.96
C GLY A 36 9.20 -0.88 11.16
N GLY A 37 9.12 0.36 11.65
CA GLY A 37 10.28 1.19 12.02
C GLY A 37 10.74 2.21 10.98
N LEU A 38 10.15 2.21 9.77
CA LEU A 38 10.47 3.18 8.71
C LEU A 38 9.21 3.91 8.23
N PRO A 39 9.33 5.18 7.81
CA PRO A 39 8.23 5.89 7.15
C PRO A 39 7.85 5.19 5.84
N ILE A 40 6.55 5.16 5.55
CA ILE A 40 5.98 4.29 4.52
C ILE A 40 5.49 5.07 3.30
N VAL A 41 5.80 4.59 2.10
CA VAL A 41 5.15 5.00 0.85
C VAL A 41 4.31 3.82 0.35
N ALA A 42 2.98 3.94 0.40
CA ALA A 42 2.10 2.82 0.03
C ALA A 42 1.43 3.03 -1.34
N HIS A 43 1.50 1.97 -2.18
CA HIS A 43 0.81 1.86 -3.47
C HIS A 43 -0.20 0.69 -3.54
N PRO A 44 -1.13 0.58 -2.58
CA PRO A 44 -2.01 -0.58 -2.51
C PRO A 44 -2.99 -0.65 -3.69
N PRO A 45 -3.53 -1.85 -3.96
CA PRO A 45 -4.42 -2.07 -5.09
C PRO A 45 -5.70 -1.24 -4.98
N CYS A 46 -5.76 -0.14 -5.72
CA CYS A 46 -6.90 0.77 -5.74
C CYS A 46 -8.08 0.24 -6.58
N ARG A 47 -7.89 -0.84 -7.35
CA ARG A 47 -8.89 -1.39 -8.29
C ARG A 47 -10.17 -1.83 -7.60
N ALA A 48 -10.08 -2.33 -6.37
CA ALA A 48 -11.24 -2.72 -5.57
C ALA A 48 -12.04 -1.51 -5.00
N TRP A 49 -11.45 -0.31 -5.00
CA TRP A 49 -11.95 0.85 -4.27
C TRP A 49 -12.26 2.08 -5.14
N GLY A 50 -11.92 2.03 -6.43
CA GLY A 50 -12.16 3.11 -7.40
C GLY A 50 -13.61 3.19 -7.91
N ARG A 51 -13.90 4.26 -8.67
CA ARG A 51 -15.20 4.47 -9.33
C ARG A 51 -15.55 3.37 -10.34
N LEU A 52 -14.54 2.76 -10.95
CA LEU A 52 -14.67 1.65 -11.90
C LEU A 52 -14.59 0.27 -11.24
N ARG A 53 -14.76 0.16 -9.91
CA ARG A 53 -14.70 -1.13 -9.19
C ARG A 53 -15.68 -2.18 -9.74
N ALA A 54 -16.78 -1.75 -10.35
CA ALA A 54 -17.79 -2.63 -10.95
C ALA A 54 -17.24 -3.47 -12.13
N PHE A 55 -16.16 -2.99 -12.77
CA PHE A 55 -15.47 -3.69 -13.85
C PHE A 55 -14.19 -4.38 -13.37
N ALA A 56 -13.80 -4.19 -12.11
CA ALA A 56 -12.65 -4.87 -11.53
C ALA A 56 -13.09 -6.23 -11.00
N LYS A 57 -12.27 -7.26 -11.25
CA LYS A 57 -12.38 -8.58 -10.61
C LYS A 57 -11.30 -8.68 -9.52
N PRO A 58 -11.46 -8.00 -8.36
CA PRO A 58 -10.48 -8.12 -7.29
C PRO A 58 -10.48 -9.54 -6.75
N LEU A 59 -9.29 -10.04 -6.44
CA LEU A 59 -9.14 -11.35 -5.81
C LEU A 59 -9.68 -11.30 -4.37
N PRO A 60 -10.16 -12.44 -3.82
CA PRO A 60 -10.50 -12.53 -2.40
C PRO A 60 -9.32 -12.07 -1.52
N GLY A 61 -9.57 -11.18 -0.55
CA GLY A 61 -8.53 -10.63 0.36
C GLY A 61 -7.75 -9.42 -0.16
N GLU A 62 -7.91 -9.03 -1.43
CA GLU A 62 -7.19 -7.90 -2.01
C GLU A 62 -7.62 -6.54 -1.41
N LYS A 63 -8.86 -6.46 -0.92
CA LYS A 63 -9.38 -5.29 -0.21
C LYS A 63 -8.67 -5.06 1.12
N ASP A 64 -8.25 -6.12 1.79
CA ASP A 64 -7.63 -6.06 3.10
C ASP A 64 -6.20 -5.50 3.03
N LEU A 65 -5.54 -5.64 1.89
CA LEU A 65 -4.22 -5.04 1.62
C LEU A 65 -4.25 -3.50 1.67
N ALA A 66 -5.36 -2.91 1.21
CA ALA A 66 -5.59 -1.47 1.34
C ALA A 66 -5.83 -1.08 2.81
N LEU A 67 -6.56 -1.91 3.57
CA LEU A 67 -6.76 -1.70 5.01
C LEU A 67 -5.44 -1.74 5.77
N PHE A 68 -4.65 -2.79 5.53
CA PHE A 68 -3.31 -2.99 6.09
C PHE A 68 -2.40 -1.78 5.83
N SER A 69 -2.37 -1.28 4.59
CA SER A 69 -1.56 -0.13 4.21
C SER A 69 -1.91 1.14 5.00
N VAL A 70 -3.20 1.37 5.27
CA VAL A 70 -3.64 2.54 6.05
C VAL A 70 -3.22 2.37 7.51
N ASP A 71 -3.38 1.18 8.06
CA ASP A 71 -2.99 0.91 9.44
C ASP A 71 -1.47 1.03 9.63
N MET A 72 -0.68 0.57 8.67
CA MET A 72 0.77 0.74 8.68
C MET A 72 1.18 2.21 8.62
N ILE A 73 0.58 3.02 7.74
CA ILE A 73 0.86 4.46 7.66
C ILE A 73 0.42 5.20 8.92
N ARG A 74 -0.71 4.82 9.52
CA ARG A 74 -1.15 5.40 10.79
C ARG A 74 -0.21 5.07 11.94
N LYS A 75 0.39 3.88 11.92
CA LYS A 75 1.28 3.40 12.98
C LYS A 75 2.70 3.97 12.87
N TRP A 76 3.24 4.05 11.66
CA TRP A 76 4.65 4.39 11.41
C TRP A 76 4.86 5.75 10.75
N GLY A 77 3.79 6.43 10.37
CA GLY A 77 3.85 7.61 9.53
C GLY A 77 4.16 7.26 8.08
N GLY A 78 3.83 8.17 7.17
CA GLY A 78 4.08 7.95 5.76
C GLY A 78 3.13 8.65 4.83
N TYR A 79 3.37 8.43 3.54
CA TYR A 79 2.58 8.97 2.46
C TYR A 79 1.83 7.86 1.74
N TRP A 80 0.52 8.03 1.64
CA TRP A 80 -0.32 7.23 0.78
C TRP A 80 -0.72 8.10 -0.42
N ASN A 81 -0.45 7.64 -1.65
CA ASN A 81 -1.05 8.25 -2.83
C ASN A 81 -2.08 7.33 -3.48
N THR A 82 -3.36 7.60 -3.20
CA THR A 82 -4.47 7.12 -4.00
C THR A 82 -4.97 8.28 -4.83
N ARG A 83 -4.75 8.23 -6.15
CA ARG A 83 -5.17 9.28 -7.09
C ARG A 83 -6.69 9.48 -7.22
N LYS A 84 -7.50 8.75 -6.47
CA LYS A 84 -8.94 8.98 -6.38
C LYS A 84 -9.36 8.84 -4.92
N ARG A 85 -10.30 9.66 -4.45
CA ARG A 85 -11.03 9.46 -3.19
C ARG A 85 -11.59 8.02 -3.16
N ALA A 86 -10.79 7.06 -2.72
CA ALA A 86 -11.22 5.71 -2.46
C ALA A 86 -12.23 5.82 -1.32
N SER A 87 -13.43 5.27 -1.48
CA SER A 87 -14.53 5.41 -0.49
C SER A 87 -14.26 4.67 0.84
N PHE A 88 -13.02 4.27 1.07
CA PHE A 88 -12.48 3.56 2.22
C PHE A 88 -12.84 4.22 3.56
N GLY A 89 -12.73 5.54 3.65
CA GLY A 89 -13.02 6.29 4.90
C GLY A 89 -14.47 6.24 5.38
N ARG A 90 -15.42 5.76 4.55
CA ARG A 90 -16.83 5.61 4.94
C ARG A 90 -17.16 4.26 5.57
N GLN A 91 -16.43 3.18 5.27
CA GLN A 91 -16.77 1.84 5.77
C GLN A 91 -16.24 1.54 7.18
N ARG A 92 -15.30 2.33 7.72
CA ARG A 92 -14.79 2.17 9.10
C ARG A 92 -15.64 2.86 10.18
N ARG A 93 -16.74 3.54 9.83
CA ARG A 93 -17.68 4.13 10.80
C ARG A 93 -18.82 3.18 11.20
N SER A 94 -18.76 1.92 10.76
CA SER A 94 -19.86 0.95 10.87
C SER A 94 -19.46 -0.36 11.54
N LEU A 95 -18.27 -0.42 12.15
CA LEU A 95 -17.79 -1.52 12.97
C LEU A 95 -17.44 -0.96 14.35
#